data_AF-D6Z4H5-F1
#
_entry.id   AF-D6Z4H5-F1
#
_cell.length_a   1.000
_cell.length_b   1.000
_cell.length_c   1.000
_cell.angle_alpha   90.00
_cell.angle_beta   90.00
_cell.angle_gamma   90.00
#
_symmetry.space_group_name_H-M   'P 1'
#
loop_
_entity.id
_entity.type
_entity.pdbx_description
1 polymer ?
#
loop_
_entity_poly.entity_id
_entity_poly.type
_entity_poly.pdbx_seq_one_letter_code
_entity_poly.pdbx_strand_id
1 'polypeptide(L)'
;MSTLAILLYAAVTAAMARYMSRQQFSVLMIGTLFLLGLAGYYGLFFGAAHFMGRYLSPVSPLLAILTVAIGMVAVHQWGPKMMLARWSSAMIPIVVVVLVLGLNTRTYLNKGRGSAIDHIQVKQWVEIHVAPEIWVGAVQTGVLGFFHDRTVNLDGKVNPYALAAKIDQQIPHYVVESPIQYLADWGIAGWIVHEPLNQHFEVMVDDPEQNLGVLRRVTPVPPSASLQGHIDR
;
A
#
# COMPACT_ATOMS: atom_id res chain seq x y z
N MET A 1 2.73 -14.13 5.29
CA MET A 1 3.15 -15.23 6.19
C MET A 1 2.17 -16.38 6.01
N SER A 2 2.62 -17.62 6.07
CA SER A 2 1.70 -18.76 6.04
C SER A 2 0.88 -18.81 7.34
N THR A 3 -0.39 -19.19 7.27
CA THR A 3 -1.27 -19.38 8.45
C THR A 3 -0.61 -20.27 9.51
N LEU A 4 0.15 -21.27 9.07
CA LEU A 4 0.93 -22.16 9.94
C LEU A 4 1.94 -21.42 10.82
N ALA A 5 2.67 -20.44 10.27
CA ALA A 5 3.66 -19.67 11.05
C ALA A 5 2.99 -18.84 12.15
N ILE A 6 1.82 -18.27 11.86
CA ILE A 6 1.02 -17.49 12.82
C ILE A 6 0.53 -18.39 13.96
N LEU A 7 -0.04 -19.56 13.61
CA LEU A 7 -0.54 -20.52 14.59
C LEU A 7 0.59 -21.07 15.49
N LEU A 8 1.74 -21.38 14.90
CA LEU A 8 2.92 -21.84 15.64
C LEU A 8 3.41 -20.76 16.61
N TYR A 9 3.52 -19.51 16.14
CA TYR A 9 3.93 -18.38 16.98
C TYR A 9 2.96 -18.18 18.16
N ALA A 10 1.64 -18.25 17.91
CA ALA A 10 0.63 -18.15 18.95
C ALA A 10 0.73 -19.29 19.96
N ALA A 11 0.89 -20.53 19.51
CA ALA A 11 1.03 -21.69 20.38
C ALA A 11 2.27 -21.61 21.28
N VAL A 12 3.43 -21.24 20.72
CA VAL A 12 4.67 -21.04 21.48
C VAL A 12 4.50 -19.91 22.50
N THR A 13 3.91 -18.78 22.08
CA THR A 13 3.64 -17.65 22.97
C THR A 13 2.75 -18.07 24.15
N ALA A 14 1.65 -18.78 23.88
CA ALA A 14 0.73 -19.26 24.91
C ALA A 14 1.41 -20.24 25.88
N ALA A 15 2.20 -21.18 25.36
CA ALA A 15 2.95 -22.15 26.18
C ALA A 15 3.99 -21.48 27.10
N MET A 16 4.58 -20.37 26.63
CA MET A 16 5.60 -19.60 27.34
C MET A 16 5.02 -18.54 28.29
N ALA A 17 3.76 -18.14 28.10
CA ALA A 17 3.09 -17.11 28.91
C ALA A 17 3.12 -17.41 30.41
N ARG A 18 3.03 -18.69 30.81
CA ARG A 18 3.11 -19.12 32.23
C ARG A 18 4.46 -18.89 32.89
N TYR A 19 5.52 -18.68 32.10
CA TYR A 19 6.87 -18.43 32.58
C TYR A 19 7.29 -16.97 32.44
N MET A 20 6.40 -16.12 31.91
CA MET A 20 6.68 -14.70 31.70
C MET A 20 6.64 -13.94 33.03
N SER A 21 7.51 -12.95 33.17
CA SER A 21 7.39 -11.96 34.23
C SER A 21 6.12 -11.12 34.05
N ARG A 22 5.67 -10.42 35.09
CA ARG A 22 4.52 -9.50 35.00
C ARG A 22 4.72 -8.46 33.88
N GLN A 23 5.92 -7.92 33.71
CA GLN A 23 6.22 -6.94 32.67
C GLN A 23 6.12 -7.54 31.26
N GLN A 24 6.67 -8.74 31.05
CA GLN A 24 6.59 -9.44 29.76
C GLN A 24 5.13 -9.79 29.41
N PHE A 25 4.36 -10.25 30.39
CA PHE A 25 2.95 -10.53 30.22
C PHE A 25 2.14 -9.27 29.89
N SER A 26 2.45 -8.12 30.52
CA SER A 26 1.84 -6.84 30.16
C SER A 26 2.11 -6.46 28.69
N VAL A 27 3.33 -6.66 28.19
CA VAL A 27 3.66 -6.40 26.78
C VAL A 27 2.86 -7.32 25.85
N LEU A 28 2.75 -8.61 26.18
CA LEU A 28 1.90 -9.56 25.43
C LEU A 28 0.44 -9.07 25.38
N MET A 29 -0.11 -8.62 26.50
CA MET A 29 -1.50 -8.18 26.57
C MET A 29 -1.75 -6.89 25.82
N ILE A 30 -0.90 -5.88 26.00
CA ILE A 30 -0.97 -4.62 25.25
C ILE A 30 -0.84 -4.89 23.74
N GLY A 31 0.13 -5.70 23.33
CA GLY A 31 0.32 -6.06 21.92
C GLY A 31 -0.86 -6.83 21.33
N THR A 32 -1.44 -7.76 22.09
CA THR A 32 -2.61 -8.52 21.65
C THR A 32 -3.84 -7.61 21.51
N LEU A 33 -4.11 -6.77 22.50
CA LEU A 33 -5.23 -5.82 22.46
C LEU A 33 -5.06 -4.82 21.31
N PHE A 34 -3.85 -4.31 21.10
CA PHE A 34 -3.54 -3.41 20.00
C PHE A 34 -3.74 -4.08 18.63
N LEU A 35 -3.25 -5.31 18.46
CA LEU A 35 -3.46 -6.11 17.25
C LEU A 35 -4.95 -6.35 16.98
N LEU A 36 -5.71 -6.76 18.00
CA LEU A 36 -7.15 -6.99 17.86
C LEU A 36 -7.90 -5.70 17.55
N GLY A 37 -7.53 -4.58 18.17
CA GLY A 37 -8.10 -3.26 17.90
C GLY A 37 -7.85 -2.83 16.45
N LEU A 38 -6.62 -2.94 15.96
CA LEU A 38 -6.29 -2.62 14.57
C LEU A 38 -6.99 -3.56 13.58
N ALA A 39 -6.93 -4.88 13.81
CA ALA A 39 -7.56 -5.87 12.94
C ALA A 39 -9.08 -5.70 12.90
N GLY A 40 -9.72 -5.44 14.05
CA GLY A 40 -11.14 -5.17 14.16
C GLY A 40 -11.52 -3.87 13.44
N TYR A 41 -10.81 -2.77 13.72
CA TYR A 41 -11.08 -1.48 13.08
C TYR A 41 -10.93 -1.57 11.55
N TYR A 42 -9.78 -2.01 11.05
CA TYR A 42 -9.57 -2.07 9.60
C TYR A 42 -10.39 -3.17 8.92
N GLY A 43 -10.61 -4.30 9.59
CA GLY A 43 -11.41 -5.41 9.05
C GLY A 43 -12.89 -5.05 8.92
N LEU A 44 -13.46 -4.35 9.89
CA LEU A 44 -14.88 -4.01 9.91
C LEU A 44 -15.20 -2.74 9.08
N PHE A 45 -14.33 -1.74 9.08
CA PHE A 45 -14.66 -0.43 8.50
C PHE A 45 -14.11 -0.19 7.08
N PHE A 46 -13.02 -0.85 6.66
CA PHE A 46 -12.34 -0.50 5.40
C PHE A 46 -12.52 -1.53 4.28
N GLY A 47 -12.92 -2.78 4.57
CA GLY A 47 -13.18 -3.83 3.57
C GLY A 47 -11.99 -4.24 2.69
N ALA A 48 -10.83 -3.58 2.83
CA ALA A 48 -9.67 -3.75 1.97
C ALA A 48 -8.68 -4.75 2.57
N ALA A 49 -9.05 -6.03 2.59
CA ALA A 49 -8.24 -7.10 3.17
C ALA A 49 -6.82 -7.19 2.58
N HIS A 50 -6.64 -6.81 1.30
CA HIS A 50 -5.34 -6.77 0.65
C HIS A 50 -4.37 -5.73 1.24
N PHE A 51 -4.88 -4.68 1.92
CA PHE A 51 -4.05 -3.72 2.65
C PHE A 51 -3.77 -4.11 4.11
N MET A 52 -4.30 -5.23 4.61
CA MET A 52 -4.17 -5.60 6.02
C MET A 52 -2.72 -5.75 6.47
N GLY A 53 -1.83 -6.22 5.59
CA GLY A 53 -0.39 -6.26 5.89
C GLY A 53 0.21 -4.89 6.21
N ARG A 54 -0.25 -3.83 5.52
CA ARG A 54 0.17 -2.44 5.79
C ARG A 54 -0.45 -1.93 7.08
N TYR A 55 -1.74 -2.19 7.29
CA TYR A 55 -2.48 -1.72 8.47
C TYR A 55 -2.01 -2.36 9.78
N LEU A 56 -1.53 -3.60 9.73
CA LEU A 56 -0.98 -4.31 10.89
C LEU A 56 0.53 -4.08 11.08
N SER A 57 1.19 -3.32 10.20
CA SER A 57 2.62 -3.03 10.34
C SER A 57 3.02 -2.34 11.65
N PRO A 58 2.20 -1.48 12.29
CA PRO A 58 2.52 -0.90 13.60
C PRO A 58 2.59 -1.93 14.74
N VAL A 59 2.09 -3.15 14.54
CA VAL A 59 2.19 -4.25 15.53
C VAL A 59 3.60 -4.87 15.54
N SER A 60 4.39 -4.67 14.47
CA SER A 60 5.69 -5.32 14.31
C SER A 60 6.71 -5.05 15.42
N PRO A 61 6.85 -3.83 16.00
CA PRO A 61 7.79 -3.61 17.09
C PRO A 61 7.39 -4.39 18.36
N LEU A 62 6.09 -4.49 18.65
CA LEU A 62 5.58 -5.25 19.80
C LEU A 62 5.84 -6.75 19.64
N LEU A 63 5.64 -7.29 18.43
CA LEU A 63 5.97 -8.68 18.12
C LEU A 63 7.47 -8.96 18.21
N ALA A 64 8.31 -8.02 17.78
CA ALA A 64 9.76 -8.14 17.91
C ALA A 64 10.19 -8.19 19.39
N ILE A 65 9.70 -7.28 20.23
CA ILE A 65 9.97 -7.26 21.67
C ILE A 65 9.47 -8.55 22.33
N LEU A 66 8.25 -8.99 22.00
CA LEU A 66 7.67 -10.22 22.51
C LEU A 66 8.49 -11.45 22.11
N THR A 67 8.97 -11.50 20.86
CA THR A 67 9.84 -12.59 20.36
C THR A 67 11.12 -12.68 21.17
N VAL A 68 11.77 -11.54 21.43
CA VAL A 68 12.98 -11.48 22.26
C VAL A 68 12.67 -11.93 23.68
N ALA A 69 11.57 -11.46 24.28
CA ALA A 69 11.14 -11.86 25.62
C ALA A 69 10.93 -13.38 25.73
N ILE A 70 10.21 -13.98 24.78
CA ILE A 70 10.01 -15.43 24.70
C ILE A 70 11.34 -16.17 24.61
N GLY A 71 12.25 -15.69 23.75
CA GLY A 71 13.60 -16.24 23.60
C GLY A 71 14.39 -16.23 24.91
N MET A 72 14.39 -15.10 25.63
CA MET A 72 15.07 -14.98 26.93
C MET A 72 14.49 -15.95 27.97
N VAL A 73 13.17 -16.07 28.04
CA VAL A 73 12.52 -17.01 28.98
C VAL A 73 12.88 -18.45 28.62
N ALA A 74 12.86 -18.82 27.35
CA ALA A 74 13.25 -20.16 26.89
C ALA A 74 14.71 -20.48 27.25
N VAL A 75 15.63 -19.54 27.03
CA VAL A 75 17.05 -19.68 27.40
C VAL A 75 17.23 -19.82 28.91
N HIS A 76 16.52 -19.01 29.70
CA HIS A 76 16.62 -19.09 31.16
C HIS A 76 16.09 -20.43 31.72
N GLN A 77 14.94 -20.88 31.22
CA GLN A 77 14.29 -22.09 31.72
C GLN A 77 14.96 -23.38 31.25
N TRP A 78 15.50 -23.41 30.03
CA TRP A 78 16.02 -24.64 29.41
C TRP A 78 17.53 -24.65 29.21
N GLY A 79 18.19 -23.49 29.20
CA GLY A 79 19.63 -23.35 29.00
C GLY A 79 20.54 -24.10 29.99
N PRO A 80 20.22 -24.21 31.29
CA PRO A 80 21.06 -24.95 32.24
C PRO A 80 21.12 -26.46 31.96
N LYS A 81 20.08 -27.03 31.31
CA LYS A 81 19.95 -28.47 31.09
C LYS A 81 20.58 -28.94 29.76
N MET A 82 21.02 -28.01 28.92
CA MET A 82 21.62 -28.32 27.63
C MET A 82 22.88 -27.48 27.47
N MET A 83 24.06 -28.07 27.69
CA MET A 83 25.35 -27.39 27.48
C MET A 83 25.53 -26.96 26.00
N LEU A 84 24.93 -27.71 25.08
CA LEU A 84 24.77 -27.35 23.67
C LEU A 84 23.80 -26.16 23.46
N ALA A 85 22.81 -25.98 24.35
CA ALA A 85 21.83 -24.90 24.26
C ALA A 85 22.40 -23.52 24.57
N ARG A 86 23.51 -23.42 25.32
CA ARG A 86 24.19 -22.14 25.56
C ARG A 86 24.85 -21.56 24.30
N TRP A 87 25.45 -22.42 23.48
CA TRP A 87 26.01 -22.01 22.19
C TRP A 87 24.90 -21.79 21.16
N SER A 88 23.88 -22.65 21.15
CA SER A 88 22.74 -22.45 20.25
C SER A 88 21.90 -21.24 20.64
N SER A 89 21.81 -20.84 21.92
CA SER A 89 21.06 -19.65 22.34
C SER A 89 21.66 -18.34 21.85
N ALA A 90 22.97 -18.29 21.63
CA ALA A 90 23.63 -17.14 21.01
C ALA A 90 23.49 -17.17 19.47
N MET A 91 23.49 -18.37 18.87
CA MET A 91 23.39 -18.53 17.42
C MET A 91 21.96 -18.39 16.88
N ILE A 92 20.92 -18.76 17.64
CA ILE A 92 19.52 -18.68 17.20
C ILE A 92 19.12 -17.24 16.83
N PRO A 93 19.38 -16.19 17.64
CA PRO A 93 19.10 -14.82 17.24
C PRO A 93 19.83 -14.42 15.96
N ILE A 94 21.09 -14.83 15.79
CA ILE A 94 21.88 -14.55 14.58
C ILE A 94 21.25 -15.24 13.37
N VAL A 95 20.91 -16.53 13.47
CA VAL A 95 20.24 -17.28 12.39
C VAL A 95 18.89 -16.67 12.05
N VAL A 96 18.10 -16.25 13.05
CA VAL A 96 16.81 -15.58 12.83
C VAL A 96 17.02 -14.23 12.13
N VAL A 97 17.98 -13.42 12.56
CA VAL A 97 18.30 -12.14 11.91
C VAL A 97 18.77 -12.38 10.47
N VAL A 98 19.69 -13.32 10.24
CA VAL A 98 20.16 -13.70 8.90
C VAL A 98 19.02 -14.20 8.02
N LEU A 99 18.11 -15.02 8.56
CA LEU A 99 16.94 -15.51 7.85
C LEU A 99 15.96 -14.37 7.53
N VAL A 100 15.67 -13.50 8.49
CA VAL A 100 14.81 -12.33 8.31
C VAL A 100 15.41 -11.41 7.25
N LEU A 101 16.70 -11.11 7.33
CA LEU A 101 17.41 -10.32 6.32
C LEU A 101 17.36 -11.02 4.96
N GLY A 102 17.70 -12.30 4.87
CA GLY A 102 17.66 -13.07 3.62
C GLY A 102 16.28 -13.13 2.99
N LEU A 103 15.22 -13.32 3.79
CA LEU A 103 13.83 -13.32 3.31
C LEU A 103 13.37 -11.93 2.89
N ASN A 104 13.75 -10.87 3.62
CA ASN A 104 13.44 -9.49 3.25
C ASN A 104 14.20 -9.08 1.99
N THR A 105 15.49 -9.41 1.88
CA THR A 105 16.31 -9.20 0.68
C THR A 105 15.75 -9.98 -0.50
N ARG A 106 15.41 -11.26 -0.34
CA ARG A 106 14.74 -12.03 -1.41
C ARG A 106 13.41 -11.40 -1.80
N THR A 107 12.60 -10.96 -0.83
CA THR A 107 11.34 -10.27 -1.11
C THR A 107 11.59 -8.95 -1.83
N TYR A 108 12.61 -8.20 -1.45
CA TYR A 108 13.03 -6.97 -2.12
C TYR A 108 13.60 -7.24 -3.52
N LEU A 109 14.33 -8.33 -3.76
CA LEU A 109 14.84 -8.66 -5.09
C LEU A 109 13.74 -9.22 -5.99
N ASN A 110 12.84 -10.05 -5.44
CA ASN A 110 11.78 -10.71 -6.21
C ASN A 110 10.54 -9.81 -6.38
N LYS A 111 10.19 -9.01 -5.37
CA LYS A 111 9.04 -8.08 -5.38
C LYS A 111 9.43 -6.62 -5.47
N GLY A 112 10.67 -6.23 -5.16
CA GLY A 112 11.18 -4.86 -5.31
C GLY A 112 11.54 -4.50 -6.75
N ARG A 113 10.87 -5.15 -7.70
CA ARG A 113 10.56 -4.59 -9.02
C ARG A 113 9.07 -4.72 -9.42
N GLY A 114 8.18 -5.11 -8.50
CA GLY A 114 6.75 -5.35 -8.79
C GLY A 114 5.83 -4.51 -7.93
N SER A 115 5.74 -4.75 -6.62
CA SER A 115 4.65 -4.14 -5.82
C SER A 115 4.83 -2.66 -5.43
N ALA A 116 6.00 -2.08 -5.68
CA ALA A 116 6.24 -0.62 -5.64
C ALA A 116 6.41 -0.04 -7.06
N ILE A 117 6.47 -0.93 -8.07
CA ILE A 117 6.58 -0.62 -9.49
C ILE A 117 5.21 -0.54 -10.14
N ASP A 118 4.15 -0.98 -9.45
CA ASP A 118 2.82 -0.96 -10.03
C ASP A 118 2.41 0.46 -10.51
N HIS A 119 3.03 1.58 -10.09
CA HIS A 119 2.79 2.91 -10.70
C HIS A 119 3.98 3.50 -11.48
N ILE A 120 5.14 2.83 -11.50
CA ILE A 120 6.33 3.36 -12.17
C ILE A 120 6.17 3.36 -13.69
N GLN A 121 5.50 2.36 -14.26
CA GLN A 121 5.18 2.30 -15.68
C GLN A 121 4.31 3.49 -16.13
N VAL A 122 3.33 3.91 -15.31
CA VAL A 122 2.54 5.13 -15.58
C VAL A 122 3.45 6.36 -15.59
N LYS A 123 4.31 6.50 -14.57
CA LYS A 123 5.30 7.59 -14.50
C LYS A 123 6.25 7.59 -15.69
N GLN A 124 6.82 6.44 -16.05
CA GLN A 124 7.75 6.29 -17.17
C GLN A 124 7.08 6.61 -18.49
N TRP A 125 5.84 6.14 -18.69
CA TRP A 125 5.08 6.44 -19.88
C TRP A 125 4.85 7.95 -20.02
N VAL A 126 4.40 8.62 -18.94
CA VAL A 126 4.18 10.08 -18.95
C VAL A 126 5.48 10.83 -19.21
N GLU A 127 6.57 10.48 -18.54
CA GLU A 127 7.88 11.14 -18.72
C GLU A 127 8.42 11.05 -20.16
N ILE A 128 8.13 9.96 -20.87
CA ILE A 128 8.59 9.75 -22.25
C ILE A 128 7.67 10.44 -23.27
N HIS A 129 6.35 10.46 -23.02
CA HIS A 129 5.36 10.81 -24.05
C HIS A 129 4.64 12.13 -23.83
N VAL A 130 4.73 12.72 -22.63
CA VAL A 130 3.97 13.90 -22.25
C VAL A 130 4.92 15.02 -21.89
N ALA A 131 4.77 16.17 -22.54
CA ALA A 131 5.57 17.34 -22.20
C ALA A 131 5.23 17.85 -20.78
N PRO A 132 6.20 18.39 -20.02
CA PRO A 132 5.99 18.87 -18.64
C PRO A 132 4.83 19.88 -18.53
N GLU A 133 4.62 20.60 -19.64
CA GLU A 133 3.48 21.36 -20.15
C GLU A 133 2.05 21.00 -19.78
N ILE A 134 1.83 19.70 -19.82
CA ILE A 134 0.56 19.12 -20.23
C ILE A 134 -0.08 18.50 -19.00
N TRP A 135 -1.36 18.77 -18.77
CA TRP A 135 -2.04 18.25 -17.60
C TRP A 135 -2.38 16.77 -17.75
N VAL A 136 -2.01 15.97 -16.76
CA VAL A 136 -2.30 14.54 -16.67
C VAL A 136 -3.23 14.26 -15.49
N GLY A 137 -4.34 13.57 -15.73
CA GLY A 137 -5.23 13.06 -14.69
C GLY A 137 -4.90 11.61 -14.35
N ALA A 138 -4.89 11.26 -13.06
CA ALA A 138 -4.82 9.89 -12.61
C ALA A 138 -5.66 9.70 -11.34
N VAL A 139 -6.17 8.49 -11.11
CA VAL A 139 -6.87 8.12 -9.87
C VAL A 139 -5.85 8.07 -8.72
N GLN A 140 -4.68 7.49 -8.94
CA GLN A 140 -3.60 7.32 -7.97
C GLN A 140 -2.35 8.11 -8.37
N THR A 141 -2.31 9.37 -7.96
CA THR A 141 -1.25 10.32 -8.36
C THR A 141 0.01 10.29 -7.51
N GLY A 142 0.12 9.43 -6.49
CA GLY A 142 1.19 9.55 -5.49
C GLY A 142 2.61 9.58 -6.07
N VAL A 143 2.92 8.63 -6.97
CA VAL A 143 4.23 8.59 -7.66
C VAL A 143 4.27 9.60 -8.80
N LEU A 144 3.23 9.64 -9.63
CA LEU A 144 3.20 10.51 -10.82
C LEU A 144 3.32 11.99 -10.46
N GLY A 145 2.52 12.47 -9.50
CA GLY A 145 2.52 13.86 -9.05
C GLY A 145 3.76 14.29 -8.28
N PHE A 146 4.63 13.34 -7.87
CA PHE A 146 5.95 13.68 -7.33
C PHE A 146 6.95 14.01 -8.45
N PHE A 147 6.83 13.38 -9.62
CA PHE A 147 7.76 13.54 -10.75
C PHE A 147 7.23 14.45 -11.87
N HIS A 148 5.95 14.81 -11.82
CA HIS A 148 5.29 15.60 -12.86
C HIS A 148 4.33 16.61 -12.22
N ASP A 149 4.69 17.90 -12.26
CA ASP A 149 3.99 18.98 -11.55
C ASP A 149 2.53 19.13 -11.99
N ARG A 150 2.23 18.94 -13.29
CA ARG A 150 0.89 19.11 -13.85
C ARG A 150 0.06 17.83 -13.77
N THR A 151 -0.09 17.33 -12.54
CA THR A 151 -0.81 16.08 -12.27
C THR A 151 -2.06 16.33 -11.42
N VAL A 152 -3.22 15.84 -11.86
CA VAL A 152 -4.51 15.97 -11.18
C VAL A 152 -4.93 14.65 -10.56
N ASN A 153 -5.19 14.69 -9.25
CA ASN A 153 -5.73 13.55 -8.52
C ASN A 153 -7.24 13.43 -8.72
N LEU A 154 -7.70 12.29 -9.22
CA LEU A 154 -9.10 12.01 -9.52
C LEU A 154 -9.78 11.13 -8.46
N ASP A 155 -9.04 10.55 -7.49
CA ASP A 155 -9.66 9.76 -6.41
C ASP A 155 -10.34 10.62 -5.33
N GLY A 156 -10.04 11.92 -5.31
CA GLY A 156 -10.64 12.91 -4.42
C GLY A 156 -9.92 13.06 -3.08
N LYS A 157 -8.78 12.38 -2.85
CA LYS A 157 -8.09 12.46 -1.55
C LYS A 157 -7.42 13.81 -1.30
N VAL A 158 -6.90 14.43 -2.35
CA VAL A 158 -6.17 15.71 -2.26
C VAL A 158 -6.73 16.78 -3.20
N ASN A 159 -7.82 16.47 -3.91
CA ASN A 159 -8.50 17.38 -4.81
C ASN A 159 -10.00 17.45 -4.42
N PRO A 160 -10.44 18.52 -3.72
CA PRO A 160 -11.81 18.63 -3.26
C PRO A 160 -12.83 18.74 -4.40
N TYR A 161 -12.43 19.25 -5.56
CA TYR A 161 -13.30 19.37 -6.73
C TYR A 161 -13.53 18.02 -7.40
N ALA A 162 -12.47 17.20 -7.54
CA ALA A 162 -12.63 15.82 -7.96
C ALA A 162 -13.44 15.01 -6.94
N LEU A 163 -13.29 15.26 -5.64
CA LEU A 163 -14.11 14.62 -4.62
C LEU A 163 -15.59 14.96 -4.76
N ALA A 164 -15.93 16.23 -4.94
CA ALA A 164 -17.30 16.68 -5.17
C ALA A 164 -17.87 16.01 -6.43
N ALA A 165 -17.15 16.07 -7.55
CA ALA A 165 -17.55 15.40 -8.79
C ALA A 165 -17.71 13.88 -8.60
N LYS A 166 -16.89 13.23 -7.76
CA LYS A 166 -17.01 11.80 -7.45
C LYS A 166 -18.27 11.48 -6.66
N ILE A 167 -18.61 12.30 -5.66
CA ILE A 167 -19.83 12.16 -4.85
C ILE A 167 -21.06 12.30 -5.76
N ASP A 168 -21.03 13.27 -6.68
CA ASP A 168 -22.12 13.55 -7.62
C ASP A 168 -22.12 12.64 -8.86
N GLN A 169 -21.19 11.68 -8.96
CA GLN A 169 -20.99 10.79 -10.11
C GLN A 169 -20.71 11.53 -11.44
N GLN A 170 -20.11 12.72 -11.35
CA GLN A 170 -19.76 13.62 -12.46
C GLN A 170 -18.25 13.65 -12.79
N ILE A 171 -17.47 12.65 -12.38
CA ILE A 171 -16.03 12.59 -12.70
C ILE A 171 -15.75 12.73 -14.21
N PRO A 172 -16.47 12.04 -15.12
CA PRO A 172 -16.28 12.24 -16.57
C PRO A 172 -16.44 13.70 -17.01
N HIS A 173 -17.47 14.40 -16.51
CA HIS A 173 -17.68 15.83 -16.81
C HIS A 173 -16.55 16.70 -16.24
N TYR A 174 -16.18 16.49 -14.98
CA TYR A 174 -15.05 17.19 -14.36
C TYR A 174 -13.75 17.04 -15.17
N VAL A 175 -13.45 15.83 -15.65
CA VAL A 175 -12.28 15.60 -16.51
C VAL A 175 -12.40 16.42 -17.80
N VAL A 176 -13.53 16.38 -18.49
CA VAL A 176 -13.71 17.10 -19.76
C VAL A 176 -13.60 18.62 -19.57
N GLU A 177 -14.10 19.16 -18.45
CA GLU A 177 -14.05 20.58 -18.10
C GLU A 177 -12.71 21.04 -17.51
N SER A 178 -11.84 20.10 -17.12
CA SER A 178 -10.51 20.40 -16.59
C SER A 178 -9.47 20.60 -17.72
N PRO A 179 -8.31 21.20 -17.44
CA PRO A 179 -7.23 21.32 -18.43
C PRO A 179 -6.55 19.99 -18.78
N ILE A 180 -6.99 18.85 -18.20
CA ILE A 180 -6.40 17.52 -18.42
C ILE A 180 -6.43 17.15 -19.89
N GLN A 181 -5.28 16.78 -20.45
CA GLN A 181 -5.13 16.34 -21.83
C GLN A 181 -4.83 14.84 -21.93
N TYR A 182 -4.29 14.25 -20.88
CA TYR A 182 -4.07 12.81 -20.79
C TYR A 182 -4.65 12.26 -19.50
N LEU A 183 -5.28 11.09 -19.58
CA LEU A 183 -5.56 10.26 -18.41
C LEU A 183 -4.59 9.09 -18.43
N ALA A 184 -3.88 8.82 -17.33
CA ALA A 184 -2.91 7.72 -17.28
C ALA A 184 -2.95 7.04 -15.90
N ASP A 185 -3.48 5.82 -15.84
CA ASP A 185 -3.58 5.02 -14.62
C ASP A 185 -4.02 3.56 -14.92
N TRP A 186 -4.19 2.75 -13.89
CA TRP A 186 -4.65 1.36 -14.03
C TRP A 186 -6.13 1.31 -14.39
N GLY A 187 -6.45 0.53 -15.43
CA GLY A 187 -7.83 0.31 -15.87
C GLY A 187 -8.54 1.57 -16.39
N ILE A 188 -7.83 2.71 -16.51
CA ILE A 188 -8.44 3.97 -16.95
C ILE A 188 -8.86 3.92 -18.42
N ALA A 189 -8.27 3.00 -19.21
CA ALA A 189 -8.72 2.74 -20.58
C ALA A 189 -10.21 2.38 -20.63
N GLY A 190 -10.69 1.61 -19.65
CA GLY A 190 -12.10 1.24 -19.55
C GLY A 190 -13.06 2.41 -19.29
N TRP A 191 -12.56 3.59 -18.90
CA TRP A 191 -13.42 4.76 -18.69
C TRP A 191 -13.95 5.35 -20.00
N ILE A 192 -13.40 4.95 -21.14
CA ILE A 192 -13.84 5.39 -22.46
C ILE A 192 -15.29 5.01 -22.77
N VAL A 193 -15.93 4.15 -21.97
CA VAL A 193 -17.35 3.82 -22.16
C VAL A 193 -18.30 4.86 -21.55
N HIS A 194 -17.77 5.81 -20.76
CA HIS A 194 -18.57 6.81 -20.06
C HIS A 194 -18.67 8.12 -20.86
N GLU A 195 -19.89 8.65 -20.99
CA GLU A 195 -20.13 10.00 -21.47
C GLU A 195 -19.74 11.04 -20.38
N PRO A 196 -19.17 12.20 -20.74
CA PRO A 196 -18.79 12.63 -22.09
C PRO A 196 -17.37 12.21 -22.51
N LEU A 197 -16.66 11.37 -21.74
CA LEU A 197 -15.26 11.02 -22.03
C LEU A 197 -15.06 10.39 -23.42
N ASN A 198 -15.96 9.50 -23.84
CA ASN A 198 -15.95 8.85 -25.16
C ASN A 198 -16.01 9.81 -26.37
N GLN A 199 -16.51 11.04 -26.18
CA GLN A 199 -16.59 12.07 -27.22
C GLN A 199 -15.34 12.97 -27.24
N HIS A 200 -14.63 13.05 -26.11
CA HIS A 200 -13.54 14.00 -25.91
C HIS A 200 -12.16 13.35 -25.84
N PHE A 201 -12.09 12.04 -25.61
CA PHE A 201 -10.87 11.27 -25.47
C PHE A 201 -10.87 10.04 -26.38
N GLU A 202 -9.70 9.49 -26.63
CA GLU A 202 -9.49 8.21 -27.29
C GLU A 202 -8.51 7.35 -26.50
N VAL A 203 -8.61 6.03 -26.63
CA VAL A 203 -7.66 5.09 -26.01
C VAL A 203 -6.34 5.13 -26.78
N MET A 204 -5.25 5.49 -26.09
CA MET A 204 -3.90 5.47 -26.65
C MET A 204 -3.15 4.21 -26.24
N VAL A 205 -3.36 3.72 -25.01
CA VAL A 205 -2.77 2.50 -24.48
C VAL A 205 -3.81 1.76 -23.64
N ASP A 206 -3.93 0.45 -23.86
CA ASP A 206 -4.66 -0.48 -23.01
C ASP A 206 -3.82 -1.76 -22.85
N ASP A 207 -2.94 -1.76 -21.84
CA ASP A 207 -2.03 -2.86 -21.52
C ASP A 207 -2.37 -3.41 -20.12
N PRO A 208 -3.28 -4.40 -20.02
CA PRO A 208 -3.65 -4.99 -18.75
C PRO A 208 -2.54 -5.84 -18.12
N GLU A 209 -1.57 -6.33 -18.91
CA GLU A 209 -0.43 -7.09 -18.39
C GLU A 209 0.53 -6.18 -17.61
N GLN A 210 0.68 -4.95 -18.07
CA GLN A 210 1.47 -3.91 -17.39
C GLN A 210 0.64 -3.02 -16.47
N ASN A 211 -0.66 -3.25 -16.31
CA ASN A 211 -1.58 -2.34 -15.61
C ASN A 211 -1.46 -0.89 -16.11
N LEU A 212 -1.37 -0.66 -17.41
CA LEU A 212 -1.22 0.67 -18.00
C LEU A 212 -2.39 0.97 -18.94
N GLY A 213 -3.25 1.90 -18.53
CA GLY A 213 -4.24 2.52 -19.41
C GLY A 213 -3.87 3.98 -19.65
N VAL A 214 -4.02 4.43 -20.89
CA VAL A 214 -3.84 5.84 -21.26
C VAL A 214 -4.95 6.29 -22.19
N LEU A 215 -5.63 7.37 -21.84
CA LEU A 215 -6.55 8.10 -22.73
C LEU A 215 -5.93 9.44 -23.13
N ARG A 216 -6.07 9.83 -24.39
CA ARG A 216 -5.63 11.13 -24.93
C ARG A 216 -6.84 11.96 -25.32
N ARG A 217 -6.87 13.23 -24.95
CA ARG A 217 -7.92 14.16 -25.38
C ARG A 217 -7.78 14.45 -26.88
N VAL A 218 -8.87 14.32 -27.62
CA VAL A 218 -8.94 14.60 -29.07
C VAL A 218 -9.62 15.93 -29.41
N THR A 219 -10.38 16.50 -28.48
CA THR A 219 -10.97 17.83 -28.63
C THR A 219 -10.08 18.91 -28.01
N PRO A 220 -10.17 20.17 -28.47
CA PRO A 220 -9.51 21.28 -27.79
C PRO A 220 -9.88 21.38 -26.31
N VAL A 221 -8.94 21.80 -25.48
CA VAL A 221 -9.22 22.14 -24.06
C VAL A 221 -10.17 23.34 -24.05
N PRO A 222 -11.29 23.30 -23.31
CA PRO A 222 -12.19 24.44 -23.23
C PRO A 222 -11.46 25.71 -22.74
N PRO A 223 -11.73 26.91 -23.30
CA PRO A 223 -11.13 28.15 -22.80
C PRO A 223 -11.44 28.45 -21.33
N SER A 224 -12.55 27.94 -20.82
CA SER A 224 -12.98 28.03 -19.42
C SER A 224 -12.37 26.96 -18.51
N ALA A 225 -11.52 26.07 -19.03
CA ALA A 225 -11.06 24.91 -18.30
C ALA A 225 -10.28 25.30 -17.04
N SER A 226 -10.66 24.70 -15.92
CA SER A 226 -10.10 24.99 -14.59
C SER A 226 -10.00 23.72 -13.77
N LEU A 227 -8.98 23.62 -12.91
CA LEU A 227 -8.89 22.54 -11.93
C LEU A 227 -9.99 22.61 -10.87
N GLN A 228 -10.63 23.76 -10.72
CA GLN A 228 -11.73 23.98 -9.79
C GLN A 228 -13.08 23.47 -10.35
N GLY A 229 -13.17 23.21 -11.65
CA GLY A 229 -14.45 22.93 -12.32
C GLY A 229 -15.44 24.11 -12.23
N HIS A 230 -16.68 23.89 -12.68
CA HIS A 230 -17.79 24.85 -12.58
C HIS A 230 -18.48 24.89 -11.21
N ILE A 231 -17.78 24.51 -10.13
CA ILE A 231 -18.34 24.58 -8.78
C ILE A 231 -18.25 26.02 -8.29
N ASP A 232 -19.16 26.86 -8.79
CA ASP A 232 -19.50 28.15 -8.19
C ASP A 232 -20.05 27.86 -6.79
N ARG A 233 -19.33 28.31 -5.75
CA ARG A 233 -19.80 28.22 -4.36
C ARG A 233 -20.91 29.23 -4.09
#